data_AF-A0A920LQH8-F1
#
_entry.id   AF-A0A920LQH8-F1
#
_cell.length_a   1.000
_cell.length_b   1.000
_cell.length_c   1.000
_cell.angle_alpha   90.00
_cell.angle_beta   90.00
_cell.angle_gamma   90.00
#
_symmetry.space_group_name_H-M   'P 1'
#
loop_
_entity.id
_entity.type
_entity.pdbx_description
1 polymer ?
#
loop_
_entity_poly.entity_id
_entity_poly.type
_entity_poly.pdbx_seq_one_letter_code
_entity_poly.pdbx_strand_id
1 'polypeptide(L)'
;MNGSGRAPAADSRMVVNQGIPGNRQHSPHAVTIPTAVDAWVQLNRDYGSKPLSYLLDPAIDYAENGFPIGQRVAADFAASRELILRDPDMAEQYLNNGGDFKFGERLANPRLGKTMREIAARGRDGFYKGWVAEDMVSKLNALGGVHTQADFDNAVAEYVEPIKTNFRGYDIWECPPNGQGIIALMLLNIASKIDKFGNNPLSLERMHHEIEAGKLAYRDRGLYVGDTEFNEVSMEAMLSQEHAEAIRALIDPDQALSELLHAHYRPIRAPSTSQ
;
A
#
# COMPACT_ATOMS: atom_id res chain seq x y z
N MET A 1 -3.23 1.76 11.98
CA MET A 1 -3.77 2.98 11.35
C MET A 1 -3.71 2.84 9.85
N ASN A 2 -4.79 3.17 9.14
CA ASN A 2 -4.84 3.19 7.69
C ASN A 2 -4.59 4.62 7.16
N GLY A 3 -3.48 4.80 6.45
CA GLY A 3 -3.10 6.06 5.79
C GLY A 3 -2.92 5.94 4.27
N SER A 4 -3.52 4.91 3.64
CA SER A 4 -3.32 4.61 2.21
C SER A 4 -3.93 5.63 1.25
N GLY A 5 -4.87 6.44 1.73
CA GLY A 5 -5.66 7.34 0.91
C GLY A 5 -6.83 6.67 0.20
N ARG A 6 -7.69 7.51 -0.40
CA ARG A 6 -8.88 7.11 -1.17
C ARG A 6 -8.77 7.62 -2.60
N ALA A 7 -9.46 6.96 -3.53
CA ALA A 7 -9.60 7.48 -4.89
C ALA A 7 -10.38 8.81 -4.88
N PRO A 8 -10.20 9.70 -5.87
CA PRO A 8 -11.07 10.86 -6.04
C PRO A 8 -12.54 10.46 -6.16
N ALA A 9 -13.46 11.32 -5.71
CA ALA A 9 -14.90 11.06 -5.74
C ALA A 9 -15.51 10.99 -7.16
N ALA A 10 -14.75 11.37 -8.18
CA ALA A 10 -15.17 11.29 -9.57
C ALA A 10 -15.51 9.83 -9.99
N ASP A 11 -16.50 9.69 -10.88
CA ASP A 11 -16.96 8.38 -11.35
C ASP A 11 -15.86 7.64 -12.13
N SER A 12 -15.43 6.50 -11.61
CA SER A 12 -14.38 5.67 -12.20
C SER A 12 -14.74 5.16 -13.61
N ARG A 13 -16.03 5.09 -13.97
CA ARG A 13 -16.48 4.76 -15.33
C ARG A 13 -16.04 5.80 -16.34
N MET A 14 -15.86 7.07 -15.96
CA MET A 14 -15.32 8.09 -16.87
C MET A 14 -13.92 7.71 -17.32
N VAL A 15 -13.07 7.26 -16.40
CA VAL A 15 -11.69 6.81 -16.68
C VAL A 15 -11.69 5.58 -17.59
N VAL A 16 -12.61 4.63 -17.35
CA VAL A 16 -12.76 3.43 -18.20
C VAL A 16 -13.25 3.79 -19.60
N ASN A 17 -14.27 4.65 -19.71
CA ASN A 17 -14.89 5.03 -20.98
C ASN A 17 -13.98 5.89 -21.87
N GLN A 18 -12.98 6.57 -21.31
CA GLN A 18 -11.96 7.29 -22.06
C GLN A 18 -10.95 6.36 -22.77
N GLY A 19 -11.10 5.05 -22.66
CA GLY A 19 -10.22 4.09 -23.33
C GLY A 19 -8.80 4.07 -22.77
N ILE A 20 -8.60 4.61 -21.56
CA ILE A 20 -7.29 4.64 -20.90
C ILE A 20 -6.86 3.20 -20.61
N PRO A 21 -5.75 2.71 -21.21
CA PRO A 21 -5.33 1.32 -21.10
C PRO A 21 -5.07 0.90 -19.64
N GLY A 22 -5.14 -0.41 -19.37
CA GLY A 22 -5.00 -0.98 -18.03
C GLY A 22 -3.65 -0.75 -17.33
N ASN A 23 -2.58 -0.39 -18.07
CA ASN A 23 -1.31 0.00 -17.46
C ASN A 23 -1.36 1.46 -17.00
N ARG A 24 -2.06 1.69 -15.89
CA ARG A 24 -2.37 3.00 -15.32
C ARG A 24 -1.30 3.54 -14.37
N GLN A 25 -0.20 2.82 -14.15
CA GLN A 25 0.78 3.15 -13.11
C GLN A 25 1.39 4.56 -13.26
N HIS A 26 1.42 5.10 -14.48
CA HIS A 26 1.95 6.44 -14.76
C HIS A 26 0.86 7.47 -15.13
N SER A 27 -0.41 7.16 -14.89
CA SER A 27 -1.53 8.08 -15.15
C SER A 27 -1.86 8.88 -13.89
N PRO A 28 -2.26 10.18 -13.99
CA PRO A 28 -2.75 10.91 -12.82
C PRO A 28 -3.97 10.23 -12.19
N HIS A 29 -4.76 9.47 -12.95
CA HIS A 29 -5.91 8.70 -12.44
C HIS A 29 -5.53 7.56 -11.47
N ALA A 30 -4.26 7.16 -11.41
CA ALA A 30 -3.79 6.17 -10.44
C ALA A 30 -3.39 6.82 -9.09
N VAL A 31 -3.37 8.14 -9.01
CA VAL A 31 -3.02 8.87 -7.78
C VAL A 31 -4.25 8.89 -6.87
N THR A 32 -4.15 8.27 -5.70
CA THR A 32 -5.11 8.45 -4.60
C THR A 32 -4.83 9.76 -3.86
N ILE A 33 -5.79 10.25 -3.09
CA ILE A 33 -5.54 11.39 -2.19
C ILE A 33 -4.77 10.86 -0.98
N PRO A 34 -3.48 11.20 -0.79
CA PRO A 34 -2.64 10.56 0.21
C PRO A 34 -3.09 10.92 1.63
N THR A 35 -3.26 9.95 2.52
CA THR A 35 -3.62 10.20 3.94
C THR A 35 -2.47 9.99 4.93
N ALA A 36 -1.24 9.79 4.46
CA ALA A 36 -0.07 9.62 5.32
C ALA A 36 0.22 10.83 6.23
N VAL A 37 0.09 12.06 5.72
CA VAL A 37 0.33 13.27 6.54
C VAL A 37 -0.74 13.38 7.63
N ASP A 38 -2.00 13.13 7.29
CA ASP A 38 -3.08 13.09 8.28
C ASP A 38 -2.82 12.01 9.34
N ALA A 39 -2.36 10.82 8.94
CA ALA A 39 -1.96 9.76 9.86
C ALA A 39 -0.85 10.20 10.83
N TRP A 40 0.21 10.86 10.32
CA TRP A 40 1.29 11.37 11.18
C TRP A 40 0.77 12.42 12.17
N VAL A 41 -0.07 13.34 11.72
CA VAL A 41 -0.64 14.40 12.56
C VAL A 41 -1.52 13.81 13.65
N GLN A 42 -2.40 12.87 13.31
CA GLN A 42 -3.28 12.19 14.28
C GLN A 42 -2.49 11.36 15.28
N LEU A 43 -1.55 10.51 14.84
CA LEU A 43 -0.72 9.70 15.73
C LEU A 43 0.11 10.57 16.67
N ASN A 44 0.69 11.67 16.16
CA ASN A 44 1.46 12.57 16.99
C ASN A 44 0.60 13.34 17.99
N ARG A 45 -0.63 13.72 17.61
CA ARG A 45 -1.60 14.35 18.52
C ARG A 45 -1.99 13.40 19.65
N ASP A 46 -2.29 12.14 19.32
CA ASP A 46 -2.89 11.19 20.25
C ASP A 46 -1.85 10.46 21.12
N TYR A 47 -0.67 10.17 20.55
CA TYR A 47 0.37 9.34 21.18
C TYR A 47 1.76 9.99 21.20
N GLY A 48 1.94 11.14 20.53
CA GLY A 48 3.23 11.81 20.44
C GLY A 48 3.61 12.54 21.74
N SER A 49 4.92 12.74 21.92
CA SER A 49 5.49 13.48 23.05
C SER A 49 6.29 14.71 22.63
N LYS A 50 6.37 14.98 21.32
CA LYS A 50 7.13 16.10 20.74
C LYS A 50 6.29 16.80 19.68
N PRO A 51 6.47 18.13 19.48
CA PRO A 51 5.74 18.84 18.43
C PRO A 51 6.16 18.33 17.05
N LEU A 52 5.22 18.35 16.09
CA LEU A 52 5.46 17.87 14.72
C LEU A 52 6.63 18.59 14.05
N SER A 53 6.81 19.89 14.34
CA SER A 53 7.95 20.67 13.85
C SER A 53 9.30 20.12 14.29
N TYR A 54 9.42 19.65 15.54
CA TYR A 54 10.64 18.99 16.01
C TYR A 54 10.88 17.66 15.28
N LEU A 55 9.82 16.88 15.03
CA LEU A 55 9.93 15.57 14.37
C LEU A 55 10.31 15.68 12.89
N LEU A 56 9.83 16.72 12.21
CA LEU A 56 10.09 16.95 10.79
C LEU A 56 11.40 17.71 10.52
N ASP A 57 11.98 18.38 11.51
CA ASP A 57 13.18 19.21 11.35
C ASP A 57 14.35 18.46 10.65
N PRO A 58 14.70 17.21 11.01
CA PRO A 58 15.76 16.49 10.30
C PRO A 58 15.42 16.18 8.85
N ALA A 59 14.15 15.88 8.55
CA ALA A 59 13.71 15.61 7.18
C ALA A 59 13.71 16.87 6.32
N ILE A 60 13.33 18.02 6.92
CA ILE A 60 13.41 19.34 6.30
C ILE A 60 14.87 19.69 5.99
N ASP A 61 15.78 19.48 6.94
CA ASP A 61 17.22 19.71 6.73
C ASP A 61 17.75 18.85 5.57
N TYR A 62 17.47 17.55 5.56
CA TYR A 62 17.87 16.69 4.44
C TYR A 62 17.23 17.08 3.10
N ALA A 63 15.99 17.54 3.10
CA ALA A 63 15.34 17.99 1.87
C ALA A 63 16.03 19.26 1.34
N GLU A 64 16.37 20.24 2.17
CA GLU A 64 16.94 21.51 1.69
C GLU A 64 18.46 21.45 1.52
N ASN A 65 19.15 20.86 2.50
CA ASN A 65 20.59 20.76 2.56
C ASN A 65 21.12 19.43 2.00
N GLY A 66 20.24 18.58 1.48
CA GLY A 66 20.59 17.41 0.70
C GLY A 66 21.34 16.32 1.46
N PHE A 67 21.50 15.18 0.78
CA PHE A 67 22.24 14.03 1.30
C PHE A 67 22.91 13.27 0.16
N PRO A 68 24.01 12.53 0.42
CA PRO A 68 24.61 11.66 -0.58
C PRO A 68 23.67 10.48 -0.87
N ILE A 69 23.32 10.27 -2.14
CA ILE A 69 22.41 9.18 -2.50
C ILE A 69 23.12 7.82 -2.44
N GLY A 70 22.40 6.80 -1.98
CA GLY A 70 22.88 5.42 -1.93
C GLY A 70 22.92 4.74 -3.31
N GLN A 71 23.66 3.64 -3.42
CA GLN A 71 23.85 2.91 -4.68
C GLN A 71 22.52 2.45 -5.30
N ARG A 72 21.58 1.98 -4.47
CA ARG A 72 20.25 1.56 -4.93
C ARG A 72 19.48 2.71 -5.56
N VAL A 73 19.48 3.88 -4.92
CA VAL A 73 18.77 5.08 -5.41
C VAL A 73 19.34 5.55 -6.75
N ALA A 74 20.68 5.58 -6.88
CA ALA A 74 21.33 5.93 -8.15
C ALA A 74 20.92 4.97 -9.29
N ALA A 75 20.88 3.66 -9.01
CA ALA A 75 20.44 2.67 -9.97
C ALA A 75 18.96 2.84 -10.35
N ASP A 76 18.08 3.11 -9.38
CA ASP A 76 16.65 3.32 -9.62
C ASP A 76 16.38 4.58 -10.46
N PHE A 77 17.10 5.68 -10.22
CA PHE A 77 16.99 6.90 -11.04
C PHE A 77 17.44 6.65 -12.48
N ALA A 78 18.58 6.00 -12.68
CA ALA A 78 19.07 5.66 -14.02
C ALA A 78 18.08 4.74 -14.76
N ALA A 79 17.54 3.73 -14.07
CA ALA A 79 16.53 2.83 -14.64
C ALA A 79 15.21 3.55 -14.96
N SER A 80 14.90 4.64 -14.25
CA SER A 80 13.68 5.43 -14.42
C SER A 80 13.86 6.63 -15.35
N ARG A 81 15.01 6.81 -15.99
CA ARG A 81 15.35 8.00 -16.79
C ARG A 81 14.28 8.34 -17.82
N GLU A 82 13.79 7.35 -18.56
CA GLU A 82 12.74 7.57 -19.57
C GLU A 82 11.41 8.04 -18.98
N LEU A 83 11.09 7.67 -17.74
CA LEU A 83 9.92 8.15 -17.02
C LEU A 83 10.14 9.58 -16.52
N ILE A 84 11.30 9.84 -15.92
CA ILE A 84 11.69 11.14 -15.39
C ILE A 84 11.66 12.22 -16.49
N LEU A 85 12.13 11.90 -17.70
CA LEU A 85 12.15 12.83 -18.82
C LEU A 85 10.75 13.18 -19.38
N ARG A 86 9.68 12.48 -18.98
CA ARG A 86 8.31 12.79 -19.41
C ARG A 86 7.73 14.01 -18.71
N ASP A 87 8.31 14.40 -17.59
CA ASP A 87 7.82 15.51 -16.76
C ASP A 87 8.96 16.48 -16.43
N PRO A 88 8.84 17.77 -16.79
CA PRO A 88 9.90 18.75 -16.54
C PRO A 88 10.24 18.93 -15.06
N ASP A 89 9.27 18.83 -14.15
CA ASP A 89 9.51 18.99 -12.70
C ASP A 89 10.29 17.79 -12.16
N MET A 90 10.00 16.58 -12.64
CA MET A 90 10.78 15.39 -12.34
C MET A 90 12.19 15.48 -12.92
N ALA A 91 12.36 15.90 -14.17
CA ALA A 91 13.66 16.04 -14.80
C ALA A 91 14.55 17.05 -14.08
N GLU A 92 13.99 18.19 -13.66
CA GLU A 92 14.69 19.18 -12.85
C GLU A 92 15.13 18.61 -11.49
N GLN A 93 14.28 17.81 -10.85
CA GLN A 93 14.54 17.30 -9.50
C GLN A 93 15.45 16.07 -9.45
N TYR A 94 15.33 15.17 -10.43
CA TYR A 94 15.91 13.82 -10.38
C TYR A 94 16.99 13.58 -11.45
N LEU A 95 17.35 14.59 -12.24
CA LEU A 95 18.55 14.57 -13.08
C LEU A 95 19.61 15.55 -12.56
N ASN A 96 20.87 15.13 -12.63
CA ASN A 96 22.02 15.96 -12.29
C ASN A 96 22.60 16.60 -13.55
N ASN A 97 22.28 17.89 -13.77
CA ASN A 97 22.68 18.64 -14.97
C ASN A 97 22.30 17.93 -16.29
N GLY A 98 21.10 17.33 -16.33
CA GLY A 98 20.59 16.54 -17.46
C GLY A 98 21.11 15.09 -17.56
N GLY A 99 22.12 14.73 -16.74
CA GLY A 99 22.59 13.36 -16.55
C GLY A 99 21.91 12.66 -15.38
N ASP A 100 22.20 11.37 -15.19
CA ASP A 100 21.70 10.63 -14.03
C ASP A 100 22.57 10.91 -12.80
N PHE A 101 21.97 10.92 -11.61
CA PHE A 101 22.75 10.97 -10.38
C PHE A 101 23.58 9.69 -10.20
N LYS A 102 24.80 9.85 -9.70
CA LYS A 102 25.72 8.76 -9.35
C LYS A 102 25.72 8.50 -7.86
N PHE A 103 26.15 7.30 -7.47
CA PHE A 103 26.37 6.96 -6.07
C PHE A 103 27.26 8.00 -5.36
N GLY A 104 26.80 8.46 -4.20
CA GLY A 104 27.51 9.46 -3.38
C GLY A 104 27.31 10.91 -3.82
N GLU A 105 26.68 11.16 -4.99
CA GLU A 105 26.30 12.52 -5.36
C GLU A 105 25.21 13.06 -4.44
N ARG A 106 25.29 14.36 -4.15
CA ARG A 106 24.35 15.02 -3.23
C ARG A 106 23.08 15.41 -3.97
N LEU A 107 21.95 14.87 -3.52
CA LEU A 107 20.61 15.28 -3.95
C LEU A 107 20.00 16.19 -2.88
N ALA A 108 19.45 17.33 -3.31
CA ALA A 108 18.62 18.20 -2.47
C ALA A 108 17.28 18.46 -3.19
N ASN A 109 16.20 18.58 -2.43
CA ASN A 109 14.87 18.96 -2.88
C ASN A 109 14.30 20.09 -1.99
N PRO A 110 14.73 21.35 -2.20
CA PRO A 110 14.23 22.48 -1.41
C PRO A 110 12.73 22.72 -1.53
N ARG A 111 12.10 22.31 -2.65
CA ARG A 111 10.64 22.36 -2.84
C ARG A 111 9.93 21.45 -1.83
N LEU A 112 10.43 20.22 -1.67
CA LEU A 112 9.95 19.30 -0.63
C LEU A 112 10.20 19.85 0.77
N GLY A 113 11.35 20.48 1.01
CA GLY A 113 11.66 21.16 2.27
C GLY A 113 10.62 22.23 2.62
N LYS A 114 10.28 23.09 1.66
CA LYS A 114 9.22 24.10 1.80
C LYS A 114 7.86 23.46 2.15
N THR A 115 7.47 22.38 1.48
CA THR A 115 6.25 21.64 1.79
C THR A 115 6.27 21.06 3.21
N MET A 116 7.38 20.44 3.61
CA MET A 116 7.53 19.88 4.96
C MET A 116 7.50 20.96 6.04
N ARG A 117 8.04 22.16 5.78
CA ARG A 117 7.91 23.32 6.68
C ARG A 117 6.46 23.77 6.84
N GLU A 118 5.68 23.78 5.76
CA GLU A 118 4.26 24.11 5.82
C GLU A 118 3.50 23.11 6.71
N ILE A 119 3.77 21.81 6.55
CA ILE A 119 3.21 20.74 7.40
C ILE A 119 3.66 20.90 8.86
N ALA A 120 4.95 21.15 9.10
CA ALA A 120 5.48 21.37 10.44
C ALA A 120 4.80 22.54 11.16
N ALA A 121 4.48 23.61 10.42
CA ALA A 121 3.87 24.82 10.96
C ALA A 121 2.35 24.71 11.15
N ARG A 122 1.66 24.04 10.23
CA ARG A 122 0.17 24.05 10.16
C ARG A 122 -0.47 22.67 10.37
N GLY A 123 0.33 21.65 10.63
CA GLY A 123 -0.11 20.27 10.76
C GLY A 123 -0.80 19.79 9.48
N ARG A 124 -1.98 19.19 9.63
CA ARG A 124 -2.81 18.68 8.53
C ARG A 124 -3.06 19.76 7.47
N ASP A 125 -3.46 20.95 7.89
CA ASP A 125 -3.83 22.03 6.96
C ASP A 125 -2.64 22.51 6.11
N GLY A 126 -1.41 22.20 6.50
CA GLY A 126 -0.23 22.48 5.68
C GLY A 126 -0.04 21.58 4.46
N PHE A 127 -0.78 20.46 4.38
CA PHE A 127 -0.77 19.56 3.21
C PHE A 127 -2.09 19.56 2.45
N TYR A 128 -3.21 19.53 3.17
CA TYR A 128 -4.54 19.37 2.58
C TYR A 128 -5.22 20.69 2.19
N LYS A 129 -4.62 21.84 2.53
CA LYS A 129 -5.16 23.17 2.19
C LYS A 129 -4.07 24.13 1.71
N GLY A 130 -4.49 25.25 1.15
CA GLY A 130 -3.61 26.32 0.68
C GLY A 130 -2.69 25.86 -0.44
N TRP A 131 -1.52 26.50 -0.53
CA TRP A 131 -0.65 26.37 -1.69
C TRP A 131 -0.20 24.94 -2.00
N VAL A 132 -0.05 24.07 -1.00
CA VAL A 132 0.37 22.67 -1.20
C VAL A 132 -0.73 21.86 -1.89
N ALA A 133 -1.97 21.96 -1.40
CA ALA A 133 -3.11 21.29 -2.02
C ALA A 133 -3.44 21.87 -3.39
N GLU A 134 -3.40 23.20 -3.53
CA GLU A 134 -3.61 23.90 -4.81
C GLU A 134 -2.60 23.47 -5.87
N ASP A 135 -1.31 23.35 -5.51
CA ASP A 135 -0.24 22.90 -6.41
C ASP A 135 -0.47 21.46 -6.89
N MET A 136 -0.79 20.54 -5.96
CA MET A 136 -1.10 19.14 -6.29
C MET A 136 -2.34 19.02 -7.19
N VAL A 137 -3.44 19.67 -6.84
CA VAL A 137 -4.70 19.64 -7.62
C VAL A 137 -4.47 20.23 -9.00
N SER A 138 -3.77 21.36 -9.10
CA SER A 138 -3.43 22.01 -10.37
C SER A 138 -2.60 21.10 -11.26
N LYS A 139 -1.52 20.52 -10.73
CA LYS A 139 -0.64 19.60 -11.48
C LYS A 139 -1.39 18.36 -11.96
N LEU A 140 -2.17 17.71 -11.09
CA LEU A 140 -2.91 16.50 -11.43
C LEU A 140 -3.95 16.78 -12.53
N ASN A 141 -4.71 17.87 -12.42
CA ASN A 141 -5.70 18.25 -13.42
C ASN A 141 -5.06 18.68 -14.75
N ALA A 142 -3.90 19.34 -14.73
CA ALA A 142 -3.14 19.65 -15.95
C ALA A 142 -2.68 18.40 -16.71
N LEU A 143 -2.48 17.28 -16.00
CA LEU A 143 -2.17 15.97 -16.59
C LEU A 143 -3.43 15.17 -16.99
N GLY A 144 -4.63 15.72 -16.77
CA GLY A 144 -5.92 15.08 -17.05
C GLY A 144 -6.52 14.30 -15.89
N GLY A 145 -6.01 14.48 -14.67
CA GLY A 145 -6.62 13.97 -13.44
C GLY A 145 -8.00 14.59 -13.15
N VAL A 146 -8.63 14.07 -12.11
CA VAL A 146 -10.02 14.44 -11.71
C VAL A 146 -10.10 14.84 -10.24
N HIS A 147 -8.95 15.18 -9.65
CA HIS A 147 -8.82 15.51 -8.24
C HIS A 147 -9.39 16.91 -7.96
N THR A 148 -10.10 17.03 -6.86
CA THR A 148 -10.71 18.28 -6.42
C THR A 148 -10.21 18.65 -5.03
N GLN A 149 -10.30 19.95 -4.69
CA GLN A 149 -10.02 20.39 -3.32
C GLN A 149 -10.91 19.68 -2.30
N ALA A 150 -12.17 19.38 -2.65
CA ALA A 150 -13.09 18.65 -1.79
C ALA A 150 -12.58 17.22 -1.47
N ASP A 151 -11.88 16.56 -2.40
CA ASP A 151 -11.26 15.26 -2.12
C ASP A 151 -10.16 15.38 -1.06
N PHE A 152 -9.35 16.44 -1.11
CA PHE A 152 -8.31 16.73 -0.11
C PHE A 152 -8.89 17.15 1.25
N ASP A 153 -9.96 17.94 1.25
CA ASP A 153 -10.63 18.35 2.48
C ASP A 153 -11.17 17.13 3.25
N ASN A 154 -11.76 16.17 2.52
CA ASN A 154 -12.35 14.95 3.08
C ASN A 154 -11.33 13.81 3.34
N ALA A 155 -10.07 13.97 2.95
CA ALA A 155 -9.07 12.91 3.07
C ALA A 155 -8.63 12.68 4.52
N VAL A 156 -9.09 11.58 5.12
CA VAL A 156 -8.82 11.25 6.52
C VAL A 156 -8.15 9.88 6.62
N ALA A 157 -7.14 9.79 7.48
CA ALA A 157 -6.58 8.53 7.93
C ALA A 157 -7.42 7.95 9.06
N GLU A 158 -7.50 6.62 9.13
CA GLU A 158 -8.44 5.93 10.00
C GLU A 158 -7.72 5.02 11.00
N TYR A 159 -8.11 5.08 12.27
CA TYR A 159 -7.77 4.00 13.19
C TYR A 159 -8.60 2.78 12.82
N VAL A 160 -7.92 1.68 12.56
CA VAL A 160 -8.51 0.40 12.17
C VAL A 160 -8.11 -0.65 13.18
N GLU A 161 -9.03 -1.55 13.50
CA GLU A 161 -8.74 -2.69 14.35
C GLU A 161 -7.83 -3.67 13.58
N PRO A 162 -6.65 -4.03 14.11
CA PRO A 162 -5.79 -5.00 13.47
C PRO A 162 -6.46 -6.38 13.45
N ILE A 163 -6.23 -7.14 12.39
CA ILE A 163 -6.64 -8.54 12.30
C ILE A 163 -5.51 -9.43 12.82
N LYS A 164 -5.86 -10.63 13.28
CA LYS A 164 -4.87 -11.59 13.75
C LYS A 164 -5.24 -13.03 13.49
N THR A 165 -4.25 -13.90 13.60
CA THR A 165 -4.45 -15.32 13.85
C THR A 165 -3.50 -15.81 14.95
N ASN A 166 -3.81 -16.96 15.56
CA ASN A 166 -2.88 -17.65 16.43
C ASN A 166 -2.10 -18.69 15.63
N PHE A 167 -0.78 -18.55 15.59
CA PHE A 167 0.12 -19.52 14.98
C PHE A 167 1.02 -20.13 16.06
N ARG A 168 0.77 -21.39 16.40
CA ARG A 168 1.58 -22.18 17.35
C ARG A 168 1.79 -21.49 18.71
N GLY A 169 0.74 -20.89 19.25
CA GLY A 169 0.75 -20.22 20.56
C GLY A 169 1.10 -18.73 20.52
N TYR A 170 1.38 -18.17 19.34
CA TYR A 170 1.66 -16.74 19.16
C TYR A 170 0.55 -16.06 18.38
N ASP A 171 0.07 -14.92 18.89
CA ASP A 171 -0.83 -14.05 18.14
C ASP A 171 -0.02 -13.22 17.14
N ILE A 172 -0.31 -13.39 15.85
CA ILE A 172 0.30 -12.65 14.76
C ILE A 172 -0.71 -11.61 14.26
N TRP A 173 -0.32 -10.33 14.34
CA TRP A 173 -1.18 -9.20 14.00
C TRP A 173 -0.78 -8.59 12.66
N GLU A 174 -1.78 -8.22 11.88
CA GLU A 174 -1.62 -7.59 10.58
C GLU A 174 -2.62 -6.45 10.38
N CYS A 175 -2.32 -5.54 9.46
CA CYS A 175 -3.29 -4.55 9.03
C CYS A 175 -4.47 -5.24 8.30
N PRO A 176 -5.73 -4.83 8.56
CA PRO A 176 -6.88 -5.34 7.82
C PRO A 176 -6.85 -4.86 6.36
N PRO A 177 -7.75 -5.38 5.50
CA PRO A 177 -8.04 -4.75 4.23
C PRO A 177 -8.39 -3.26 4.42
N ASN A 178 -8.05 -2.38 3.49
CA ASN A 178 -7.51 -2.61 2.16
C ASN A 178 -6.02 -3.05 2.08
N GLY A 179 -5.34 -3.22 3.22
CA GLY A 179 -4.03 -3.88 3.29
C GLY A 179 -4.08 -5.36 2.86
N GLN A 180 -2.92 -5.93 2.52
CA GLN A 180 -2.80 -7.33 2.09
C GLN A 180 -2.21 -8.25 3.16
N GLY A 181 -2.07 -7.77 4.41
CA GLY A 181 -1.53 -8.55 5.53
C GLY A 181 -2.34 -9.81 5.84
N ILE A 182 -3.64 -9.83 5.50
CA ILE A 182 -4.49 -11.02 5.61
C ILE A 182 -3.93 -12.25 4.91
N ILE A 183 -3.18 -12.08 3.80
CA ILE A 183 -2.56 -13.20 3.08
C ILE A 183 -1.58 -13.94 3.98
N ALA A 184 -0.77 -13.21 4.76
CA ALA A 184 0.17 -13.81 5.70
C ALA A 184 -0.56 -14.64 6.76
N LEU A 185 -1.65 -14.10 7.32
CA LEU A 185 -2.47 -14.81 8.31
C LEU A 185 -3.13 -16.06 7.73
N MET A 186 -3.65 -15.99 6.50
CA MET A 186 -4.21 -17.17 5.80
C MET A 186 -3.15 -18.25 5.60
N LEU A 187 -1.95 -17.88 5.15
CA LEU A 187 -0.84 -18.82 4.96
C LEU A 187 -0.44 -19.49 6.27
N LEU A 188 -0.36 -18.74 7.36
CA LEU A 188 -0.08 -19.27 8.69
C LEU A 188 -1.17 -20.26 9.14
N ASN A 189 -2.45 -19.97 8.88
CA ASN A 189 -3.53 -20.90 9.19
C ASN A 189 -3.47 -22.18 8.36
N ILE A 190 -3.17 -22.08 7.06
CA ILE A 190 -2.97 -23.26 6.20
C ILE A 190 -1.80 -24.10 6.75
N ALA A 191 -0.71 -23.46 7.15
CA ALA A 191 0.48 -24.12 7.70
C ALA A 191 0.33 -24.60 9.16
N SER A 192 -0.72 -24.21 9.89
CA SER A 192 -0.81 -24.38 11.35
C SER A 192 -0.78 -25.84 11.84
N LYS A 193 -1.24 -26.78 11.01
CA LYS A 193 -1.28 -28.22 11.32
C LYS A 193 -0.13 -29.01 10.72
N ILE A 194 0.80 -28.34 10.05
CA ILE A 194 2.00 -28.96 9.50
C ILE A 194 3.09 -28.80 10.55
N ASP A 195 3.56 -29.89 11.17
CA ASP A 195 4.60 -29.79 12.22
C ASP A 195 5.96 -29.40 11.64
N LYS A 196 6.51 -30.23 10.73
CA LYS A 196 7.76 -29.96 10.01
C LYS A 196 7.94 -30.89 8.79
N PHE A 197 8.59 -30.37 7.74
CA PHE A 197 9.07 -31.16 6.61
C PHE A 197 10.55 -31.55 6.80
N GLY A 198 10.81 -32.30 7.87
CA GLY A 198 12.18 -32.64 8.27
C GLY A 198 12.90 -31.54 9.05
N ASN A 199 14.23 -31.59 9.07
CA ASN A 199 15.08 -30.67 9.86
C ASN A 199 15.78 -29.59 8.99
N ASN A 200 15.64 -29.65 7.67
CA ASN A 200 16.21 -28.67 6.75
C ASN A 200 15.14 -27.65 6.36
N PRO A 201 15.38 -26.33 6.50
CA PRO A 201 14.43 -25.32 6.04
C PRO A 201 14.20 -25.33 4.52
N LEU A 202 15.08 -25.96 3.74
CA LEU A 202 14.96 -26.13 2.29
C LEU A 202 14.77 -27.60 1.95
N SER A 203 13.53 -28.06 2.00
CA SER A 203 13.12 -29.39 1.52
C SER A 203 12.12 -29.26 0.38
N LEU A 204 12.10 -30.25 -0.51
CA LEU A 204 11.18 -30.26 -1.66
C LEU A 204 9.72 -30.25 -1.18
N GLU A 205 9.43 -31.03 -0.14
CA GLU A 205 8.11 -31.13 0.47
C GLU A 205 7.67 -29.78 1.05
N ARG A 206 8.58 -29.06 1.72
CA ARG A 206 8.28 -27.73 2.26
C ARG A 206 8.00 -26.73 1.15
N MET A 207 8.89 -26.66 0.17
CA MET A 207 8.74 -25.72 -0.94
C MET A 207 7.46 -25.98 -1.71
N HIS A 208 7.15 -27.24 -2.03
CA HIS A 208 5.91 -27.63 -2.67
C HIS A 208 4.70 -27.15 -1.88
N HIS A 209 4.64 -27.47 -0.59
CA HIS A 209 3.48 -27.13 0.24
C HIS A 209 3.30 -25.62 0.42
N GLU A 210 4.40 -24.86 0.57
CA GLU A 210 4.37 -23.39 0.67
C GLU A 210 3.98 -22.74 -0.65
N ILE A 211 4.42 -23.28 -1.80
CA ILE A 211 4.02 -22.81 -3.14
C ILE A 211 2.53 -23.02 -3.35
N GLU A 212 2.01 -24.22 -3.07
CA GLU A 212 0.60 -24.54 -3.27
C GLU A 212 -0.32 -23.76 -2.31
N ALA A 213 0.09 -23.60 -1.04
CA ALA A 213 -0.59 -22.73 -0.09
C ALA A 213 -0.58 -21.26 -0.57
N GLY A 214 0.56 -20.79 -1.09
CA GLY A 214 0.71 -19.49 -1.74
C GLY A 214 -0.30 -19.27 -2.86
N LYS A 215 -0.34 -20.17 -3.84
CA LYS A 215 -1.28 -20.12 -4.96
C LYS A 215 -2.73 -19.96 -4.48
N LEU A 216 -3.15 -20.77 -3.50
CA LEU A 216 -4.52 -20.77 -2.98
C LEU A 216 -4.84 -19.52 -2.15
N ALA A 217 -3.92 -19.03 -1.32
CA ALA A 217 -4.11 -17.80 -0.56
C ALA A 217 -4.20 -16.58 -1.48
N TYR A 218 -3.37 -16.52 -2.53
CA TYR A 218 -3.42 -15.43 -3.52
C TYR A 218 -4.67 -15.49 -4.41
N ARG A 219 -5.19 -16.70 -4.69
CA ARG A 219 -6.51 -16.87 -5.32
C ARG A 219 -7.59 -16.20 -4.48
N ASP A 220 -7.66 -16.52 -3.19
CA ASP A 220 -8.68 -15.97 -2.29
C ASP A 220 -8.52 -14.45 -2.12
N ARG A 221 -7.28 -13.96 -2.04
CA ARG A 221 -7.00 -12.51 -2.12
C ARG A 221 -7.60 -11.89 -3.37
N GLY A 222 -7.37 -12.48 -4.54
CA GLY A 222 -7.88 -11.98 -5.82
C GLY A 222 -9.41 -11.96 -5.90
N LEU A 223 -10.09 -12.86 -5.20
CA LEU A 223 -11.55 -12.97 -5.20
C LEU A 223 -12.22 -12.06 -4.17
N TYR A 224 -11.58 -11.85 -3.02
CA TYR A 224 -12.27 -11.36 -1.82
C TYR A 224 -11.63 -10.16 -1.13
N VAL A 225 -10.36 -9.86 -1.34
CA VAL A 225 -9.69 -8.78 -0.59
C VAL A 225 -9.86 -7.46 -1.33
N GLY A 226 -10.48 -6.50 -0.65
CA GLY A 226 -10.76 -5.15 -1.14
C GLY A 226 -11.12 -4.21 0.00
N ASP A 227 -11.60 -3.02 -0.36
CA ASP A 227 -12.15 -2.08 0.63
C ASP A 227 -13.41 -2.66 1.28
N THR A 228 -13.39 -2.78 2.61
CA THR A 228 -14.46 -3.39 3.40
C THR A 228 -15.73 -2.54 3.42
N GLU A 229 -15.67 -1.26 3.08
CA GLU A 229 -16.88 -0.45 2.90
C GLU A 229 -17.67 -0.86 1.65
N PHE A 230 -17.00 -1.50 0.68
CA PHE A 230 -17.58 -1.87 -0.61
C PHE A 230 -17.67 -3.39 -0.83
N ASN A 231 -17.34 -4.19 0.20
CA ASN A 231 -17.34 -5.63 0.11
C ASN A 231 -17.86 -6.31 1.40
N GLU A 232 -18.70 -7.33 1.24
CA GLU A 232 -19.36 -8.07 2.32
C GLU A 232 -18.57 -9.30 2.83
N VAL A 233 -17.32 -9.47 2.43
CA VAL A 233 -16.54 -10.66 2.80
C VAL A 233 -16.23 -10.66 4.29
N SER A 234 -16.57 -11.74 4.97
CA SER A 234 -16.20 -11.96 6.37
C SER A 234 -14.71 -12.32 6.50
N MET A 235 -13.94 -11.39 7.06
CA MET A 235 -12.52 -11.60 7.38
C MET A 235 -12.34 -12.71 8.42
N GLU A 236 -13.24 -12.80 9.39
CA GLU A 236 -13.25 -13.86 10.39
C GLU A 236 -13.35 -15.25 9.72
N ALA A 237 -14.27 -15.39 8.77
CA ALA A 237 -14.45 -16.65 8.06
C ALA A 237 -13.26 -16.97 7.12
N MET A 238 -12.65 -15.97 6.47
CA MET A 238 -11.40 -16.17 5.70
C MET A 238 -10.23 -16.63 6.58
N LEU A 239 -10.20 -16.19 7.86
CA LEU A 239 -9.17 -16.53 8.84
C LEU A 239 -9.56 -17.71 9.74
N SER A 240 -10.70 -18.35 9.50
CA SER A 240 -11.16 -19.50 10.27
C SER A 240 -10.28 -20.73 10.01
N GLN A 241 -10.22 -21.64 11.00
CA GLN A 241 -9.50 -22.90 10.81
C GLN A 241 -10.26 -23.80 9.83
N GLU A 242 -11.58 -23.70 9.78
CA GLU A 242 -12.45 -24.42 8.85
C GLU A 242 -12.11 -24.04 7.39
N HIS A 243 -11.94 -22.75 7.10
CA HIS A 243 -11.49 -22.30 5.79
C HIS A 243 -10.08 -22.81 5.48
N ALA A 244 -9.15 -22.68 6.44
CA ALA A 244 -7.78 -23.15 6.25
C ALA A 244 -7.68 -24.67 6.01
N GLU A 245 -8.52 -25.47 6.67
CA GLU A 245 -8.63 -26.92 6.44
C GLU A 245 -9.18 -27.24 5.05
N ALA A 246 -10.22 -26.52 4.60
CA ALA A 246 -10.75 -26.68 3.25
C ALA A 246 -9.71 -26.33 2.19
N ILE A 247 -8.90 -25.28 2.41
CA ILE A 247 -7.81 -24.92 1.51
C ILE A 247 -6.69 -25.97 1.54
N ARG A 248 -6.27 -26.44 2.73
CA ARG A 248 -5.22 -27.45 2.86
C ARG A 248 -5.59 -28.76 2.15
N ALA A 249 -6.86 -29.14 2.17
CA ALA A 249 -7.36 -30.34 1.48
C ALA A 249 -7.25 -30.28 -0.05
N LEU A 250 -7.02 -29.10 -0.63
CA LEU A 250 -6.77 -28.93 -2.08
C LEU A 250 -5.31 -29.14 -2.47
N ILE A 251 -4.40 -29.28 -1.49
CA ILE A 251 -2.97 -29.45 -1.75
C ILE A 251 -2.67 -30.94 -1.88
N ASP A 252 -2.38 -31.38 -3.09
CA ASP A 252 -1.85 -32.70 -3.37
C ASP A 252 -0.34 -32.70 -3.07
N PRO A 253 0.19 -33.58 -2.21
CA PRO A 253 1.62 -33.59 -1.86
C PRO A 253 2.54 -33.97 -3.02
N ASP A 254 2.03 -34.64 -4.06
CA ASP A 254 2.81 -35.19 -5.17
C ASP A 254 2.56 -34.46 -6.49
N GLN A 255 1.53 -33.59 -6.56
CA GLN A 255 1.15 -32.89 -7.78
C GLN A 255 0.85 -31.41 -7.55
N ALA A 256 1.45 -30.55 -8.36
CA ALA A 256 1.16 -29.11 -8.33
C ALA A 256 -0.18 -28.79 -9.00
N LEU A 257 -0.93 -27.83 -8.43
CA LEU A 257 -2.11 -27.24 -9.05
C LEU A 257 -1.68 -26.51 -10.33
N SER A 258 -2.20 -26.98 -11.47
CA SER A 258 -1.99 -26.40 -12.79
C SER A 258 -2.95 -25.24 -13.09
N GLU A 259 -4.17 -25.31 -12.57
CA GLU A 259 -5.18 -24.26 -12.72
C GLU A 259 -5.77 -23.87 -11.36
N LEU A 260 -5.86 -22.55 -11.15
CA LEU A 260 -6.61 -22.01 -10.02
C LEU A 260 -8.09 -22.09 -10.37
N LEU A 261 -8.78 -23.07 -9.80
CA LEU A 261 -10.24 -23.16 -9.86
C LEU A 261 -10.80 -21.80 -9.43
N HIS A 262 -11.50 -21.12 -10.35
CA HIS A 262 -12.35 -20.00 -9.98
C HIS A 262 -13.52 -20.65 -9.26
N ALA A 263 -13.40 -20.86 -7.95
CA ALA A 263 -14.53 -21.27 -7.14
C ALA A 263 -15.66 -20.30 -7.50
N HIS A 264 -16.79 -20.82 -7.97
CA HIS A 264 -18.02 -20.04 -8.13
C HIS A 264 -18.12 -19.14 -6.91
N TYR A 265 -18.11 -17.81 -7.11
CA TYR A 265 -18.16 -16.83 -6.03
C TYR A 265 -19.23 -17.26 -5.03
N ARG A 266 -18.79 -17.86 -3.92
CA ARG A 266 -19.64 -18.18 -2.79
C ARG A 266 -19.25 -17.11 -1.78
N PRO A 267 -20.12 -16.13 -1.52
CA PRO A 267 -19.78 -15.10 -0.56
C PRO A 267 -19.47 -15.81 0.76
N ILE A 268 -18.24 -15.63 1.25
CA ILE A 268 -17.84 -16.05 2.58
C ILE A 268 -18.58 -15.10 3.53
N ARG A 269 -19.85 -15.42 3.82
CA ARG A 269 -20.70 -14.64 4.72
C ARG A 269 -20.45 -15.08 6.16
N ALA A 270 -20.53 -14.13 7.08
CA ALA A 270 -20.68 -14.49 8.49
C ALA A 270 -21.91 -15.41 8.66
N PRO A 271 -21.87 -16.41 9.56
CA PRO A 271 -23.05 -17.19 9.86
C PRO A 271 -24.19 -16.27 10.27
N SER A 272 -25.38 -16.46 9.69
CA SER A 272 -26.56 -15.66 10.02
C SER A 272 -26.83 -15.77 11.51
N THR A 273 -26.70 -14.66 12.23
CA THR A 273 -27.26 -14.57 13.59
C THR A 273 -28.77 -14.59 13.43
N SER A 274 -29.36 -15.77 13.57
CA SER A 274 -30.79 -15.92 13.77
C SER A 274 -31.15 -15.26 15.10
N GLN A 275 -31.80 -14.10 15.04
CA GLN A 275 -32.74 -13.66 16.07
C GLN A 275 -34.15 -13.86 15.54
#